data_AF-A0A535ZWF1-F1
#
_entry.id   AF-A0A535ZWF1-F1
#
_cell.length_a   1.000
_cell.length_b   1.000
_cell.length_c   1.000
_cell.angle_alpha   90.00
_cell.angle_beta   90.00
_cell.angle_gamma   90.00
#
_symmetry.space_group_name_H-M   'P 1'
#
loop_
_entity.id
_entity.type
_entity.pdbx_description
1 polymer ?
#
loop_
_entity_poly.entity_id
_entity_poly.type
_entity_poly.pdbx_seq_one_letter_code
_entity_poly.pdbx_strand_id
1 'polypeptide(L)'
;MGIRGAACIEVHELVGLRVAPGSSGFGQTQGDEARRNRNAEARTPRDDLNHRPKSCARRSQMSRLRTAAMALVILSCSCTGQATTATSTPSPSPSPSPVVFGTPQYRALWVDAFHDGIKSPAQVEKLVADAHRANLNALMVQVRKAGDAYFNQSDEPRAADIKGPADFDPLAYVIRLAHGANPRIEVHAWLNTFFAGQSSKVYLEHGDSWGNRADDGSAGGYLDPGVPEVQVYTHRVFMNVARNYDVDGLHMDFVRYPGSAWGYSPESLSLFKLETGAQSVPSPSDEAWQAWRTARVTDF
;
A
#
# COMPACT_ATOMS: atom_id res chain seq x y z
N MET A 1 23.79 37.28 34.44
CA MET A 1 23.05 36.04 34.12
C MET A 1 22.83 35.99 32.60
N GLY A 2 22.79 34.86 31.90
CA GLY A 2 23.09 33.47 32.30
C GLY A 2 22.44 32.46 31.34
N ILE A 3 23.12 31.33 31.04
CA ILE A 3 22.58 30.11 30.38
C ILE A 3 22.15 30.35 28.89
N ARG A 4 22.97 30.03 27.87
CA ARG A 4 23.15 28.70 27.21
C ARG A 4 21.80 27.99 26.96
N GLY A 5 21.31 27.79 25.75
CA GLY A 5 22.03 27.24 24.60
C GLY A 5 21.71 25.74 24.48
N ALA A 6 20.82 25.37 23.57
CA ALA A 6 20.43 23.99 23.26
C ALA A 6 20.45 23.80 21.73
N ALA A 7 21.09 22.73 21.26
CA ALA A 7 21.20 22.40 19.85
C ALA A 7 20.16 21.34 19.45
N CYS A 8 19.91 21.19 18.15
CA CYS A 8 19.12 20.10 17.61
C CYS A 8 19.74 18.75 17.98
N ILE A 9 18.90 17.75 18.28
CA ILE A 9 19.30 16.35 18.38
C ILE A 9 18.68 15.63 17.18
N GLU A 10 19.51 15.20 16.23
CA GLU A 10 19.08 14.30 15.16
C GLU A 10 19.00 12.87 15.71
N VAL A 11 17.90 12.17 15.44
CA VAL A 11 17.70 10.79 15.89
C VAL A 11 18.28 9.84 14.85
N HIS A 12 19.61 9.72 14.81
CA HIS A 12 20.29 8.95 13.77
C HIS A 12 21.62 8.26 14.20
N GLU A 13 21.62 7.55 15.33
CA GLU A 13 22.60 6.45 15.60
C GLU A 13 22.18 5.65 16.84
N LEU A 14 21.80 4.35 16.72
CA LEU A 14 21.77 3.40 17.86
C LEU A 14 21.60 1.88 17.55
N VAL A 15 22.05 1.36 16.41
CA VAL A 15 22.21 -0.10 16.23
C VAL A 15 23.58 -0.43 15.62
N GLY A 16 24.49 -0.96 16.43
CA GLY A 16 25.89 -1.13 16.03
C GLY A 16 26.73 -2.07 16.90
N LEU A 17 26.27 -3.31 17.14
CA LEU A 17 27.08 -4.35 17.79
C LEU A 17 27.14 -5.65 16.98
N ARG A 18 28.36 -6.03 16.57
CA ARG A 18 28.70 -7.36 16.06
C ARG A 18 28.96 -8.30 17.24
N VAL A 19 28.44 -9.54 17.21
CA VAL A 19 28.97 -10.64 18.04
C VAL A 19 29.03 -11.94 17.25
N ALA A 20 30.25 -12.48 17.14
CA ALA A 20 30.61 -13.86 16.80
C ALA A 20 32.11 -14.04 17.16
N PRO A 21 32.65 -15.26 17.35
CA PRO A 21 32.02 -16.58 17.30
C PRO A 21 32.14 -17.39 18.62
N GLY A 22 31.58 -18.61 18.65
CA GLY A 22 31.81 -19.59 19.73
C GLY A 22 31.25 -20.97 19.35
N SER A 23 31.94 -22.07 19.71
CA SER A 23 31.68 -23.40 19.14
C SER A 23 31.71 -24.56 20.14
N SER A 24 30.66 -25.39 20.15
CA SER A 24 30.60 -26.83 20.53
C SER A 24 29.12 -27.21 20.82
N GLY A 25 28.67 -28.47 20.72
CA GLY A 25 29.31 -29.65 20.14
C GLY A 25 28.58 -30.97 20.49
N PHE A 26 28.27 -31.78 19.48
CA PHE A 26 27.75 -33.18 19.54
C PHE A 26 26.37 -33.44 20.18
N GLY A 27 25.65 -34.43 19.63
CA GLY A 27 24.32 -34.86 20.11
C GLY A 27 23.48 -35.68 19.13
N GLN A 28 24.05 -36.69 18.45
CA GLN A 28 23.26 -37.63 17.64
C GLN A 28 22.71 -38.78 18.49
N THR A 29 21.41 -39.06 18.37
CA THR A 29 20.82 -40.39 18.58
C THR A 29 19.74 -40.65 17.54
N GLN A 30 19.66 -41.89 17.06
CA GLN A 30 18.75 -42.38 16.03
C GLN A 30 17.94 -43.54 16.62
N GLY A 31 16.64 -43.67 16.31
CA GLY A 31 15.78 -44.64 17.00
C GLY A 31 14.32 -44.75 16.53
N ASP A 32 14.15 -45.15 15.27
CA ASP A 32 13.15 -46.12 14.72
C ASP A 32 11.62 -46.15 15.08
N GLU A 33 10.93 -46.98 14.28
CA GLU A 33 9.58 -47.57 14.42
C GLU A 33 8.31 -46.71 14.23
N ALA A 34 8.07 -46.45 12.95
CA ALA A 34 6.78 -46.29 12.27
C ALA A 34 5.53 -47.02 12.83
N ARG A 35 4.34 -46.37 12.72
CA ARG A 35 3.10 -47.06 12.30
C ARG A 35 1.92 -46.17 11.83
N ARG A 36 1.15 -46.72 10.87
CA ARG A 36 -0.30 -46.49 10.54
C ARG A 36 -0.76 -45.26 9.72
N ASN A 37 -0.84 -45.49 8.41
CA ASN A 37 -2.01 -45.33 7.52
C ASN A 37 -3.16 -44.34 7.88
N ARG A 38 -3.47 -43.43 6.93
CA ARG A 38 -4.56 -43.70 5.94
C ARG A 38 -4.62 -42.72 4.75
N ASN A 39 -4.67 -43.35 3.57
CA ASN A 39 -5.45 -43.06 2.36
C ASN A 39 -5.94 -41.62 2.06
N ALA A 40 -5.54 -41.12 0.89
CA ALA A 40 -6.43 -40.41 -0.04
C ALA A 40 -6.05 -40.79 -1.49
N GLU A 41 -6.96 -41.41 -2.24
CA GLU A 41 -6.71 -41.85 -3.62
C GLU A 41 -7.09 -40.75 -4.62
N ALA A 42 -6.13 -40.31 -5.45
CA ALA A 42 -6.39 -39.42 -6.59
C ALA A 42 -6.56 -40.25 -7.86
N ARG A 43 -7.79 -40.31 -8.40
CA ARG A 43 -8.09 -41.03 -9.66
C ARG A 43 -7.70 -40.17 -10.88
N THR A 44 -7.03 -40.78 -11.85
CA THR A 44 -6.82 -40.20 -13.18
C THR A 44 -8.04 -40.39 -14.07
N PRO A 45 -8.25 -39.46 -15.03
CA PRO A 45 -8.66 -39.87 -16.38
C PRO A 45 -7.68 -39.44 -17.47
N ARG A 46 -7.45 -40.37 -18.40
CA ARG A 46 -7.05 -40.20 -19.82
C ARG A 46 -8.32 -40.12 -20.69
N ASP A 47 -8.39 -39.75 -21.97
CA ASP A 47 -7.61 -38.97 -22.99
C ASP A 47 -8.72 -38.40 -23.94
N ASP A 48 -8.57 -37.58 -24.99
CA ASP A 48 -7.50 -36.90 -25.75
C ASP A 48 -8.03 -35.48 -26.09
N LEU A 49 -7.26 -34.63 -26.76
CA LEU A 49 -7.69 -34.10 -28.08
C LEU A 49 -6.55 -33.39 -28.81
N ASN A 50 -6.25 -33.91 -30.01
CA ASN A 50 -5.35 -33.33 -31.01
C ASN A 50 -5.48 -31.80 -31.20
N HIS A 51 -4.34 -31.09 -31.26
CA HIS A 51 -4.12 -30.04 -32.27
C HIS A 51 -2.64 -29.87 -32.64
N ARG A 52 -2.37 -29.72 -33.94
CA ARG A 52 -1.09 -29.21 -34.50
C ARG A 52 -1.27 -27.71 -34.82
N PRO A 53 -0.21 -26.90 -34.77
CA PRO A 53 0.61 -26.73 -35.98
C PRO A 53 2.13 -26.75 -35.74
N LYS A 54 2.89 -26.91 -36.83
CA LYS A 54 4.33 -26.61 -36.86
C LYS A 54 4.52 -25.16 -37.34
N SER A 55 5.52 -24.48 -36.80
CA SER A 55 6.31 -23.49 -37.54
C SER A 55 7.78 -23.63 -37.16
N CYS A 56 8.69 -23.12 -37.99
CA CYS A 56 10.11 -23.48 -37.95
C CYS A 56 11.01 -22.24 -38.09
N ALA A 57 12.31 -22.45 -37.92
CA ALA A 57 13.41 -21.54 -38.25
C ALA A 57 13.58 -20.28 -37.36
N ARG A 58 14.50 -20.40 -36.40
CA ARG A 58 15.50 -19.34 -36.18
C ARG A 58 16.21 -19.07 -37.52
N ARG A 59 16.46 -17.81 -37.86
CA ARG A 59 17.66 -17.44 -38.63
C ARG A 59 18.18 -16.07 -38.20
N SER A 60 19.48 -15.98 -38.04
CA SER A 60 20.21 -14.74 -37.78
C SER A 60 20.80 -14.18 -39.09
N GLN A 61 21.02 -12.87 -39.17
CA GLN A 61 22.38 -12.28 -39.21
C GLN A 61 22.42 -10.78 -39.54
N MET A 62 23.37 -10.11 -38.90
CA MET A 62 24.20 -8.99 -39.39
C MET A 62 23.56 -7.69 -39.93
N SER A 63 23.71 -6.64 -39.12
CA SER A 63 24.57 -5.48 -39.41
C SER A 63 24.51 -4.84 -40.81
N ARG A 64 24.14 -3.54 -40.82
CA ARG A 64 24.93 -2.52 -41.51
C ARG A 64 25.09 -1.28 -40.63
N LEU A 65 26.31 -0.95 -40.24
CA LEU A 65 26.64 0.39 -39.76
C LEU A 65 26.47 1.39 -40.92
N ARG A 66 26.02 2.61 -40.61
CA ARG A 66 26.27 3.79 -41.45
C ARG A 66 26.79 4.92 -40.58
N THR A 67 28.08 5.18 -40.72
CA THR A 67 28.74 6.38 -40.22
C THR A 67 28.16 7.62 -40.90
N ALA A 68 27.88 8.66 -40.11
CA ALA A 68 27.67 10.03 -40.55
C ALA A 68 28.48 10.95 -39.63
N ALA A 69 28.96 12.07 -40.15
CA ALA A 69 30.08 12.79 -39.53
C ALA A 69 29.70 13.64 -38.30
N MET A 70 30.66 13.76 -37.39
CA MET A 70 30.64 14.60 -36.21
C MET A 70 30.79 16.08 -36.60
N ALA A 71 29.83 16.93 -36.22
CA ALA A 71 29.92 18.38 -36.39
C ALA A 71 30.01 19.06 -35.01
N LEU A 72 31.22 19.45 -34.62
CA LEU A 72 31.50 20.04 -33.31
C LEU A 72 31.24 21.55 -33.31
N VAL A 73 30.05 21.97 -32.87
CA VAL A 73 29.75 23.39 -32.63
C VAL A 73 30.08 23.72 -31.17
N ILE A 74 31.16 24.46 -30.94
CA ILE A 74 31.52 24.98 -29.62
C ILE A 74 30.67 26.22 -29.34
N LEU A 75 29.61 26.08 -28.54
CA LEU A 75 28.80 27.21 -28.07
C LEU A 75 29.05 27.44 -26.58
N SER A 76 29.95 28.37 -26.26
CA SER A 76 30.29 28.76 -24.88
C SER A 76 29.18 29.61 -24.26
N CYS A 77 28.19 28.96 -23.63
CA CYS A 77 27.06 29.62 -22.99
C CYS A 77 27.26 29.70 -21.46
N SER A 78 27.83 30.81 -20.98
CA SER A 78 28.04 31.07 -19.55
C SER A 78 26.78 31.65 -18.91
N CYS A 79 25.95 30.81 -18.29
CA CYS A 79 24.83 31.26 -17.46
C CYS A 79 24.88 30.61 -16.06
N THR A 80 24.84 31.48 -15.06
CA THR A 80 24.73 31.21 -13.62
C THR A 80 23.74 30.11 -13.26
N GLY A 81 24.15 29.16 -12.42
CA GLY A 81 23.22 28.28 -11.73
C GLY A 81 22.35 29.06 -10.73
N GLN A 82 21.04 28.99 -10.88
CA GLN A 82 20.08 29.41 -9.86
C GLN A 82 19.56 28.16 -9.16
N ALA A 83 19.56 28.17 -7.82
CA ALA A 83 18.93 27.11 -7.05
C ALA A 83 17.41 27.21 -7.18
N THR A 84 16.77 26.25 -7.86
CA THR A 84 15.32 26.16 -7.94
C THR A 84 14.73 25.77 -6.59
N THR A 85 14.35 26.77 -5.80
CA THR A 85 13.46 26.58 -4.64
C THR A 85 12.15 25.99 -5.13
N ALA A 86 11.87 24.73 -4.76
CA ALA A 86 10.63 24.07 -5.11
C ALA A 86 9.45 24.75 -4.42
N THR A 87 8.66 25.52 -5.18
CA THR A 87 7.44 26.15 -4.67
C THR A 87 6.40 25.07 -4.36
N SER A 88 6.06 24.91 -3.09
CA SER A 88 4.97 24.02 -2.67
C SER A 88 3.64 24.56 -3.18
N THR A 89 3.01 23.86 -4.12
CA THR A 89 1.64 24.14 -4.55
C THR A 89 0.70 24.06 -3.34
N PRO A 90 -0.15 25.06 -3.08
CA PRO A 90 -1.16 24.96 -2.03
C PRO A 90 -2.17 23.86 -2.40
N SER A 91 -2.62 23.08 -1.41
CA SER A 91 -3.69 22.10 -1.61
C SER A 91 -4.94 22.79 -2.17
N PRO A 92 -5.69 22.14 -3.09
CA PRO A 92 -6.91 22.70 -3.64
C PRO A 92 -7.92 22.97 -2.52
N SER A 93 -8.57 24.13 -2.57
CA SER A 93 -9.72 24.39 -1.71
C SER A 93 -10.91 23.54 -2.19
N PRO A 94 -11.68 22.90 -1.29
CA PRO A 94 -12.82 22.08 -1.71
C PRO A 94 -13.78 22.92 -2.55
N SER A 95 -14.13 22.41 -3.73
CA SER A 95 -14.98 23.13 -4.68
C SER A 95 -16.37 23.39 -4.07
N PRO A 96 -16.97 24.57 -4.28
CA PRO A 96 -18.32 24.85 -3.80
C PRO A 96 -19.34 24.01 -4.57
N SER A 97 -19.72 22.87 -3.99
CA SER A 97 -20.75 21.98 -4.55
C SER A 97 -22.05 22.74 -4.84
N PRO A 98 -22.72 22.47 -5.97
CA PRO A 98 -23.81 23.31 -6.48
C PRO A 98 -24.98 23.39 -5.51
N VAL A 99 -25.65 24.54 -5.47
CA VAL A 99 -26.75 24.82 -4.54
C VAL A 99 -27.96 23.93 -4.84
N VAL A 100 -28.08 22.82 -4.12
CA VAL A 100 -29.25 21.94 -4.13
C VAL A 100 -30.33 22.53 -3.22
N PHE A 101 -31.54 22.72 -3.75
CA PHE A 101 -32.69 23.14 -2.93
C PHE A 101 -33.14 22.00 -2.02
N GLY A 102 -33.13 22.24 -0.70
CA GLY A 102 -33.43 21.26 0.35
C GLY A 102 -32.24 21.05 1.29
N THR A 103 -32.32 20.06 2.18
CA THR A 103 -31.17 19.67 3.01
C THR A 103 -30.10 19.05 2.12
N PRO A 104 -28.80 19.45 2.24
CA PRO A 104 -27.71 18.76 1.55
C PRO A 104 -27.72 17.26 1.85
N GLN A 105 -27.53 16.45 0.80
CA GLN A 105 -27.51 14.99 0.89
C GLN A 105 -26.22 14.45 0.28
N TYR A 106 -25.66 13.44 0.95
CA TYR A 106 -24.56 12.66 0.40
C TYR A 106 -25.12 11.45 -0.34
N ARG A 107 -24.93 11.40 -1.66
CA ARG A 107 -25.44 10.34 -2.55
C ARG A 107 -24.24 9.74 -3.28
N ALA A 108 -23.68 8.70 -2.67
CA ALA A 108 -22.40 8.13 -3.06
C ALA A 108 -22.49 6.67 -3.51
N LEU A 109 -21.48 6.24 -4.26
CA LEU A 109 -21.20 4.83 -4.54
C LEU A 109 -19.83 4.46 -3.97
N TRP A 110 -19.74 3.34 -3.25
CA TRP A 110 -18.46 2.67 -2.96
C TRP A 110 -18.06 1.87 -4.19
N VAL A 111 -16.92 2.24 -4.76
CA VAL A 111 -16.36 1.63 -5.97
C VAL A 111 -15.18 0.77 -5.53
N ASP A 112 -15.46 -0.50 -5.25
CA ASP A 112 -14.43 -1.46 -4.90
C ASP A 112 -13.50 -1.76 -6.09
N ALA A 113 -12.26 -2.15 -5.80
CA ALA A 113 -11.28 -2.50 -6.83
C ALA A 113 -11.07 -4.02 -6.97
N PHE A 114 -12.01 -4.84 -6.52
CA PHE A 114 -12.09 -6.26 -6.87
C PHE A 114 -12.85 -6.43 -8.20
N HIS A 115 -13.95 -5.70 -8.38
CA HIS A 115 -14.76 -5.71 -9.60
C HIS A 115 -14.27 -4.73 -10.69
N ASP A 116 -15.04 -4.60 -11.77
CA ASP A 116 -14.81 -3.62 -12.82
C ASP A 116 -15.37 -2.25 -12.40
N GLY A 117 -14.60 -1.18 -12.61
CA GLY A 117 -14.97 0.19 -12.23
C GLY A 117 -13.89 1.22 -12.57
N ILE A 118 -12.64 0.96 -12.17
CA ILE A 118 -11.50 1.87 -12.42
C ILE A 118 -10.36 1.26 -13.24
N LYS A 119 -10.46 0.00 -13.65
CA LYS A 119 -9.31 -0.77 -14.19
C LYS A 119 -8.97 -0.42 -15.65
N SER A 120 -9.81 0.37 -16.34
CA SER A 120 -9.49 0.93 -17.66
C SER A 120 -10.28 2.23 -17.91
N PRO A 121 -9.88 3.06 -18.90
CA PRO A 121 -10.61 4.28 -19.26
C PRO A 121 -12.11 4.08 -19.46
N ALA A 122 -12.50 3.06 -20.24
CA ALA A 122 -13.89 2.74 -20.55
C ALA A 122 -14.71 2.31 -19.31
N GLN A 123 -14.07 1.75 -18.28
CA GLN A 123 -14.76 1.46 -17.02
C GLN A 123 -15.05 2.74 -16.24
N VAL A 124 -14.08 3.67 -16.17
CA VAL A 124 -14.25 4.96 -15.49
C VAL A 124 -15.28 5.84 -16.21
N GLU A 125 -15.24 5.87 -17.55
CA GLU A 125 -16.24 6.55 -18.38
C GLU A 125 -17.66 6.03 -18.08
N LYS A 126 -17.83 4.71 -18.02
CA LYS A 126 -19.11 4.08 -17.64
C LYS A 126 -19.49 4.41 -16.20
N LEU A 127 -18.56 4.34 -15.25
CA LEU A 127 -18.78 4.63 -13.83
C LEU A 127 -19.32 6.05 -13.61
N VAL A 128 -18.67 7.06 -14.20
CA VAL A 128 -19.10 8.47 -14.08
C VAL A 128 -20.44 8.69 -14.80
N ALA A 129 -20.66 8.08 -15.97
CA ALA A 129 -21.95 8.16 -16.67
C ALA A 129 -23.11 7.45 -15.94
N ASP A 130 -22.84 6.36 -15.23
CA ASP A 130 -23.81 5.66 -14.38
C ASP A 130 -24.11 6.47 -13.11
N ALA A 131 -23.08 7.04 -12.48
CA ALA A 131 -23.23 7.91 -11.29
C ALA A 131 -24.11 9.13 -11.59
N HIS A 132 -23.89 9.79 -12.73
CA HIS A 132 -24.78 10.84 -13.23
C HIS A 132 -26.22 10.38 -13.41
N ARG A 133 -26.44 9.21 -14.05
CA ARG A 133 -27.78 8.67 -14.31
C ARG A 133 -28.53 8.33 -13.02
N ALA A 134 -27.79 7.97 -11.97
CA ALA A 134 -28.30 7.75 -10.61
C ALA A 134 -28.37 9.03 -9.74
N ASN A 135 -28.06 10.21 -10.29
CA ASN A 135 -28.04 11.50 -9.57
C ASN A 135 -27.10 11.48 -8.32
N LEU A 136 -26.01 10.72 -8.39
CA LEU A 136 -24.98 10.72 -7.35
C LEU A 136 -24.16 12.01 -7.40
N ASN A 137 -23.62 12.42 -6.25
CA ASN A 137 -22.72 13.57 -6.12
C ASN A 137 -21.33 13.21 -5.56
N ALA A 138 -21.08 11.94 -5.23
CA ALA A 138 -19.77 11.48 -4.78
C ALA A 138 -19.43 10.04 -5.19
N LEU A 139 -18.14 9.72 -5.26
CA LEU A 139 -17.59 8.37 -5.42
C LEU A 139 -16.56 8.09 -4.32
N MET A 140 -16.73 6.99 -3.59
CA MET A 140 -15.77 6.45 -2.61
C MET A 140 -14.94 5.38 -3.32
N VAL A 141 -13.79 5.76 -3.87
CA VAL A 141 -13.07 4.97 -4.88
C VAL A 141 -11.91 4.21 -4.27
N GLN A 142 -11.94 2.88 -4.29
CA GLN A 142 -10.89 2.07 -3.68
C GLN A 142 -9.60 2.14 -4.49
N VAL A 143 -8.62 2.89 -4.00
CA VAL A 143 -7.32 3.07 -4.67
C VAL A 143 -6.18 2.26 -4.06
N ARG A 144 -6.42 1.61 -2.91
CA ARG A 144 -5.54 0.65 -2.24
C ARG A 144 -6.35 -0.48 -1.60
N LYS A 145 -6.15 -1.75 -1.99
CA LYS A 145 -6.78 -2.92 -1.34
C LYS A 145 -5.84 -3.69 -0.42
N ALA A 146 -4.66 -3.99 -0.94
CA ALA A 146 -3.78 -5.05 -0.47
C ALA A 146 -2.31 -4.63 -0.66
N GLY A 147 -1.99 -3.39 -0.29
CA GLY A 147 -0.73 -2.74 -0.66
C GLY A 147 -0.52 -2.62 -2.16
N ASP A 148 -1.60 -2.46 -2.94
CA ASP A 148 -1.62 -2.37 -4.40
C ASP A 148 -2.25 -1.05 -4.87
N ALA A 149 -1.49 -0.24 -5.61
CA ALA A 149 -1.88 1.12 -5.96
C ALA A 149 -2.65 1.19 -7.30
N TYR A 150 -3.83 1.83 -7.28
CA TYR A 150 -4.57 2.24 -8.49
C TYR A 150 -4.27 3.69 -8.88
N PHE A 151 -3.00 4.07 -8.74
CA PHE A 151 -2.46 5.39 -9.01
C PHE A 151 -0.95 5.24 -9.27
N ASN A 152 -0.37 6.08 -10.14
CA ASN A 152 0.98 5.88 -10.68
C ASN A 152 2.10 6.49 -9.83
N GLN A 153 1.81 7.56 -9.08
CA GLN A 153 2.77 8.12 -8.12
C GLN A 153 2.62 7.37 -6.80
N SER A 154 3.36 6.27 -6.60
CA SER A 154 3.29 5.48 -5.36
C SER A 154 4.60 4.79 -5.02
N ASP A 155 4.84 4.63 -3.71
CA ASP A 155 5.84 3.71 -3.15
C ASP A 155 5.37 2.25 -3.23
N GLU A 156 4.06 2.03 -3.34
CA GLU A 156 3.44 0.71 -3.42
C GLU A 156 3.41 0.20 -4.87
N PRO A 157 3.47 -1.12 -5.11
CA PRO A 157 3.34 -1.67 -6.45
C PRO A 157 2.01 -1.28 -7.09
N ARG A 158 2.07 -0.77 -8.33
CA ARG A 158 0.90 -0.60 -9.20
C ARG A 158 0.12 -1.92 -9.31
N ALA A 159 -1.19 -1.86 -9.13
CA ALA A 159 -2.04 -3.05 -9.12
C ALA A 159 -2.01 -3.79 -10.46
N ALA A 160 -1.79 -5.11 -10.40
CA ALA A 160 -1.47 -5.94 -11.57
C ALA A 160 -2.67 -6.22 -12.50
N ASP A 161 -3.89 -5.88 -12.10
CA ASP A 161 -5.12 -6.09 -12.87
C ASP A 161 -5.66 -4.82 -13.55
N ILE A 162 -4.88 -3.73 -13.53
CA ILE A 162 -5.16 -2.54 -14.33
C ILE A 162 -4.97 -2.87 -15.81
N LYS A 163 -6.05 -2.76 -16.58
CA LYS A 163 -6.19 -3.14 -18.00
C LYS A 163 -5.84 -1.98 -18.95
N GLY A 164 -5.41 -0.83 -18.43
CA GLY A 164 -4.92 0.33 -19.20
C GLY A 164 -3.41 0.29 -19.46
N PRO A 165 -2.88 1.19 -20.32
CA PRO A 165 -1.43 1.32 -20.55
C PRO A 165 -0.69 1.81 -19.30
N ALA A 166 0.66 1.82 -19.35
CA ALA A 166 1.48 2.15 -18.18
C ALA A 166 1.26 3.58 -17.65
N ASP A 167 1.00 4.53 -18.54
CA ASP A 167 0.69 5.94 -18.27
C ASP A 167 -0.75 6.18 -17.79
N PHE A 168 -1.66 5.20 -17.94
CA PHE A 168 -3.02 5.30 -17.39
C PHE A 168 -3.00 5.23 -15.86
N ASP A 169 -3.21 6.36 -15.21
CA ASP A 169 -3.43 6.50 -13.77
C ASP A 169 -4.95 6.43 -13.48
N PRO A 170 -5.46 5.36 -12.83
CA PRO A 170 -6.89 5.23 -12.56
C PRO A 170 -7.47 6.38 -11.72
N LEU A 171 -6.83 6.73 -10.59
CA LEU A 171 -7.31 7.77 -9.69
C LEU A 171 -7.37 9.14 -10.41
N ALA A 172 -6.28 9.55 -11.06
CA ALA A 172 -6.27 10.83 -11.79
C ALA A 172 -7.29 10.84 -12.96
N TYR A 173 -7.54 9.70 -13.59
CA TYR A 173 -8.55 9.61 -14.66
C TYR A 173 -9.99 9.68 -14.12
N VAL A 174 -10.27 9.09 -12.94
CA VAL A 174 -11.55 9.22 -12.24
C VAL A 174 -11.79 10.66 -11.80
N ILE A 175 -10.83 11.27 -11.10
CA ILE A 175 -10.86 12.69 -10.69
C ILE A 175 -11.19 13.57 -11.89
N ARG A 176 -10.41 13.48 -12.97
CA ARG A 176 -10.58 14.32 -14.16
C ARG A 176 -11.96 14.21 -14.81
N LEU A 177 -12.57 13.02 -14.83
CA LEU A 177 -13.92 12.84 -15.40
C LEU A 177 -15.04 13.24 -14.42
N ALA A 178 -14.89 12.97 -13.13
CA ALA A 178 -15.88 13.34 -12.10
C ALA A 178 -15.87 14.84 -11.76
N HIS A 179 -14.71 15.49 -11.84
CA HIS A 179 -14.56 16.94 -11.64
C HIS A 179 -14.95 17.76 -12.87
N GLY A 180 -14.67 17.24 -14.08
CA GLY A 180 -15.10 17.84 -15.34
C GLY A 180 -16.57 17.56 -15.71
N ALA A 181 -17.27 16.80 -14.88
CA ALA A 181 -18.68 16.47 -15.02
C ALA A 181 -19.60 17.64 -14.60
N ASN A 182 -20.86 17.63 -15.07
CA ASN A 182 -21.85 18.65 -14.74
C ASN A 182 -23.21 18.01 -14.38
N PRO A 183 -23.68 18.06 -13.11
CA PRO A 183 -22.98 18.63 -11.96
C PRO A 183 -21.68 17.87 -11.61
N ARG A 184 -20.73 18.55 -10.97
CA ARG A 184 -19.50 17.94 -10.46
C ARG A 184 -19.81 16.81 -9.47
N ILE A 185 -19.04 15.74 -9.55
CA ILE A 185 -19.07 14.60 -8.64
C ILE A 185 -17.77 14.62 -7.83
N GLU A 186 -17.88 14.55 -6.50
CA GLU A 186 -16.73 14.46 -5.59
C GLU A 186 -16.02 13.10 -5.70
N VAL A 187 -14.70 13.07 -5.59
CA VAL A 187 -13.90 11.84 -5.59
C VAL A 187 -13.11 11.73 -4.30
N HIS A 188 -13.52 10.76 -3.48
CA HIS A 188 -12.91 10.44 -2.20
C HIS A 188 -12.08 9.17 -2.35
N ALA A 189 -10.78 9.25 -2.07
CA ALA A 189 -9.88 8.11 -2.20
C ALA A 189 -10.05 7.16 -1.01
N TRP A 190 -10.61 5.97 -1.26
CA TRP A 190 -10.71 4.89 -0.29
C TRP A 190 -9.43 4.07 -0.28
N LEU A 191 -8.77 4.05 0.87
CA LEU A 191 -7.59 3.24 1.13
C LEU A 191 -7.90 2.29 2.29
N ASN A 192 -7.59 1.02 2.10
CA ASN A 192 -7.39 0.13 3.23
C ASN A 192 -6.15 0.60 4.00
N THR A 193 -6.25 0.72 5.32
CA THR A 193 -5.23 1.33 6.17
C THR A 193 -4.20 0.27 6.59
N PHE A 194 -4.52 -0.55 7.60
CA PHE A 194 -3.59 -1.56 8.10
C PHE A 194 -3.72 -2.92 7.37
N PHE A 195 -4.84 -3.20 6.69
CA PHE A 195 -4.92 -4.44 5.89
C PHE A 195 -4.06 -4.37 4.64
N ALA A 196 -3.30 -5.44 4.39
CA ALA A 196 -2.48 -5.62 3.20
C ALA A 196 -2.67 -7.00 2.52
N GLY A 197 -3.11 -8.03 3.25
CA GLY A 197 -3.14 -9.42 2.79
C GLY A 197 -1.74 -10.07 2.80
N GLN A 198 -1.67 -11.35 3.19
CA GLN A 198 -0.39 -12.05 3.44
C GLN A 198 0.46 -12.24 2.17
N SER A 199 -0.16 -12.21 0.99
CA SER A 199 0.50 -12.36 -0.31
C SER A 199 0.88 -11.03 -0.98
N SER A 200 0.66 -9.89 -0.32
CA SER A 200 1.06 -8.59 -0.83
C SER A 200 2.58 -8.38 -0.75
N LYS A 201 3.13 -7.56 -1.65
CA LYS A 201 4.55 -7.22 -1.67
C LYS A 201 5.02 -6.65 -0.31
N VAL A 202 4.28 -5.70 0.25
CA VAL A 202 4.59 -5.10 1.55
C VAL A 202 4.60 -6.14 2.69
N TYR A 203 3.66 -7.09 2.71
CA TYR A 203 3.62 -8.13 3.75
C TYR A 203 4.70 -9.20 3.54
N LEU A 204 5.06 -9.51 2.29
CA LEU A 204 6.16 -10.44 1.98
C LEU A 204 7.56 -9.84 2.25
N GLU A 205 7.69 -8.51 2.24
CA GLU A 205 8.96 -7.81 2.46
C GLU A 205 9.16 -7.31 3.90
N HIS A 206 8.07 -7.07 4.65
CA HIS A 206 8.12 -6.53 6.01
C HIS A 206 7.28 -7.29 7.05
N GLY A 207 6.46 -8.27 6.66
CA GLY A 207 5.46 -8.92 7.52
C GLY A 207 6.00 -9.69 8.72
N ASP A 208 7.32 -9.92 8.81
CA ASP A 208 7.96 -10.50 10.00
C ASP A 208 8.05 -9.52 11.18
N SER A 209 8.30 -8.22 10.93
CA SER A 209 8.42 -7.17 11.96
C SER A 209 7.32 -6.10 11.92
N TRP A 210 6.63 -5.96 10.77
CA TRP A 210 5.49 -5.05 10.61
C TRP A 210 4.14 -5.77 10.66
N GLY A 211 4.12 -7.10 10.55
CA GLY A 211 2.88 -7.87 10.45
C GLY A 211 2.23 -8.10 11.81
N ASN A 212 0.96 -7.73 11.91
CA ASN A 212 0.13 -8.00 13.08
C ASN A 212 0.00 -9.52 13.34
N ARG A 213 0.04 -9.91 14.61
CA ARG A 213 -0.11 -11.30 15.07
C ARG A 213 -1.25 -11.43 16.08
N ALA A 214 -1.88 -12.60 16.10
CA ALA A 214 -2.75 -13.02 17.19
C ALA A 214 -1.93 -13.50 18.40
N ASP A 215 -2.58 -13.68 19.56
CA ASP A 215 -1.98 -14.20 20.79
C ASP A 215 -1.48 -15.65 20.67
N ASP A 216 -2.03 -16.44 19.75
CA ASP A 216 -1.50 -17.75 19.33
C ASP A 216 -0.31 -17.68 18.35
N GLY A 217 0.10 -16.46 17.96
CA GLY A 217 1.17 -16.19 17.00
C GLY A 217 0.76 -16.26 15.52
N SER A 218 -0.51 -16.50 15.21
CA SER A 218 -0.98 -16.60 13.82
C SER A 218 -0.93 -15.25 13.07
N ALA A 219 -0.74 -15.34 11.75
CA ALA A 219 -0.61 -14.19 10.85
C ALA A 219 -1.95 -13.85 10.18
N GLY A 220 -2.28 -12.55 10.12
CA GLY A 220 -3.58 -12.07 9.60
C GLY A 220 -3.52 -11.35 8.26
N GLY A 221 -2.33 -10.97 7.77
CA GLY A 221 -2.21 -10.08 6.60
C GLY A 221 -2.57 -8.62 6.90
N TYR A 222 -2.58 -8.23 8.17
CA TYR A 222 -2.62 -6.83 8.59
C TYR A 222 -1.21 -6.40 8.98
N LEU A 223 -0.83 -5.18 8.64
CA LEU A 223 0.26 -4.48 9.32
C LEU A 223 -0.19 -4.11 10.75
N ASP A 224 0.74 -3.97 11.70
CA ASP A 224 0.39 -3.72 13.10
C ASP A 224 0.38 -2.22 13.45
N PRO A 225 -0.75 -1.63 13.89
CA PRO A 225 -0.78 -0.25 14.38
C PRO A 225 0.16 -0.01 15.59
N GLY A 226 0.55 -1.07 16.31
CA GLY A 226 1.49 -0.96 17.42
C GLY A 226 2.94 -0.67 16.99
N VAL A 227 3.27 -0.80 15.71
CA VAL A 227 4.62 -0.61 15.16
C VAL A 227 4.77 0.82 14.59
N PRO A 228 5.67 1.67 15.13
CA PRO A 228 5.84 3.05 14.65
C PRO A 228 6.18 3.16 13.16
N GLU A 229 6.96 2.22 12.62
CA GLU A 229 7.33 2.18 11.22
C GLU A 229 6.13 1.92 10.30
N VAL A 230 5.16 1.11 10.74
CA VAL A 230 3.88 0.89 10.03
C VAL A 230 3.06 2.17 10.00
N GLN A 231 3.03 2.92 11.10
CA GLN A 231 2.34 4.22 11.15
C GLN A 231 2.98 5.20 10.16
N VAL A 232 4.30 5.38 10.23
CA VAL A 232 5.06 6.28 9.32
C VAL A 232 4.91 5.87 7.85
N TYR A 233 4.94 4.58 7.54
CA TYR A 233 4.72 4.05 6.20
C TYR A 233 3.30 4.33 5.71
N THR A 234 2.29 3.98 6.48
CA THR A 234 0.88 4.12 6.09
C THR A 234 0.52 5.59 5.93
N HIS A 235 0.94 6.44 6.87
CA HIS A 235 0.74 7.89 6.80
C HIS A 235 1.40 8.50 5.55
N ARG A 236 2.56 7.98 5.12
CA ARG A 236 3.22 8.40 3.86
C ARG A 236 2.40 8.02 2.63
N VAL A 237 1.74 6.86 2.59
CA VAL A 237 0.86 6.45 1.48
C VAL A 237 -0.37 7.37 1.39
N PHE A 238 -1.04 7.66 2.51
CA PHE A 238 -2.17 8.59 2.54
C PHE A 238 -1.76 10.03 2.17
N MET A 239 -0.65 10.53 2.73
CA MET A 239 -0.15 11.88 2.42
C MET A 239 0.37 12.03 0.99
N ASN A 240 0.84 10.95 0.36
CA ASN A 240 1.18 10.94 -1.07
C ASN A 240 -0.08 11.15 -1.93
N VAL A 241 -1.18 10.44 -1.66
CA VAL A 241 -2.47 10.67 -2.33
C VAL A 241 -2.95 12.11 -2.11
N ALA A 242 -2.96 12.59 -0.86
CA ALA A 242 -3.45 13.92 -0.50
C ALA A 242 -2.63 15.11 -1.06
N ARG A 243 -1.39 14.87 -1.51
CA ARG A 243 -0.50 15.91 -2.06
C ARG A 243 -0.46 15.93 -3.59
N ASN A 244 -0.63 14.77 -4.23
CA ASN A 244 -0.40 14.61 -5.67
C ASN A 244 -1.69 14.45 -6.49
N TYR A 245 -2.85 14.36 -5.84
CA TYR A 245 -4.16 14.16 -6.48
C TYR A 245 -5.20 15.14 -5.91
N ASP A 246 -6.02 15.73 -6.78
CA ASP A 246 -7.15 16.60 -6.41
C ASP A 246 -8.32 15.72 -5.93
N VAL A 247 -8.23 15.26 -4.69
CA VAL A 247 -9.27 14.45 -4.03
C VAL A 247 -10.10 15.30 -3.09
N ASP A 248 -11.41 15.09 -3.09
CA ASP A 248 -12.36 15.78 -2.20
C ASP A 248 -12.31 15.23 -0.76
N GLY A 249 -11.67 14.08 -0.56
CA GLY A 249 -11.40 13.51 0.75
C GLY A 249 -10.67 12.17 0.72
N LEU A 250 -10.37 11.66 1.91
CA LEU A 250 -9.74 10.35 2.16
C LEU A 250 -10.72 9.49 2.96
N HIS A 251 -10.89 8.23 2.55
CA HIS A 251 -11.80 7.28 3.20
C HIS A 251 -10.98 6.10 3.77
N MET A 252 -10.75 6.14 5.08
CA MET A 252 -9.94 5.16 5.83
C MET A 252 -10.79 3.92 6.17
N ASP A 253 -10.60 2.82 5.45
CA ASP A 253 -11.10 1.50 5.85
C ASP A 253 -9.95 0.67 6.43
N PHE A 254 -10.24 -0.44 7.11
CA PHE A 254 -9.28 -1.31 7.80
C PHE A 254 -8.35 -0.54 8.76
N VAL A 255 -8.81 0.60 9.28
CA VAL A 255 -8.23 1.36 10.40
C VAL A 255 -8.63 0.68 11.72
N ARG A 256 -8.16 -0.56 11.90
CA ARG A 256 -8.51 -1.44 13.03
C ARG A 256 -7.54 -2.61 13.18
N TYR A 257 -7.42 -3.14 14.39
CA TYR A 257 -6.96 -4.51 14.63
C TYR A 257 -7.99 -5.53 14.09
N PRO A 258 -7.57 -6.75 13.70
CA PRO A 258 -8.49 -7.79 13.23
C PRO A 258 -9.48 -8.29 14.31
N GLY A 259 -9.16 -8.14 15.58
CA GLY A 259 -10.00 -8.54 16.71
C GLY A 259 -9.32 -8.36 18.07
N SER A 260 -10.01 -8.69 19.17
CA SER A 260 -9.52 -8.52 20.54
C SER A 260 -8.24 -9.30 20.86
N ALA A 261 -8.03 -10.44 20.21
CA ALA A 261 -6.85 -11.30 20.35
C ALA A 261 -5.64 -10.88 19.49
N TRP A 262 -5.69 -9.74 18.80
CA TRP A 262 -4.64 -9.31 17.85
C TRP A 262 -3.78 -8.14 18.34
N GLY A 263 -2.62 -7.94 17.72
CA GLY A 263 -1.59 -6.95 18.10
C GLY A 263 -0.41 -7.53 18.86
N TYR A 264 -0.29 -8.86 18.89
CA TYR A 264 0.74 -9.59 19.62
C TYR A 264 2.05 -9.75 18.82
N SER A 265 2.37 -8.80 17.94
CA SER A 265 3.69 -8.73 17.31
C SER A 265 4.78 -8.54 18.38
N PRO A 266 5.96 -9.15 18.23
CA PRO A 266 7.08 -8.97 19.17
C PRO A 266 7.42 -7.50 19.42
N GLU A 267 7.32 -6.67 18.38
CA GLU A 267 7.54 -5.23 18.37
C GLU A 267 6.51 -4.50 19.22
N SER A 268 5.21 -4.72 18.99
CA SER A 268 4.13 -4.08 19.76
C SER A 268 4.13 -4.51 21.23
N LEU A 269 4.40 -5.79 21.50
CA LEU A 269 4.57 -6.30 22.86
C LEU A 269 5.80 -5.71 23.56
N SER A 270 6.87 -5.41 22.83
CA SER A 270 8.06 -4.77 23.39
C SER A 270 7.80 -3.29 23.69
N LEU A 271 7.13 -2.57 22.77
CA LEU A 271 6.80 -1.16 22.93
C LEU A 271 5.79 -0.94 24.07
N PHE A 272 4.74 -1.77 24.16
CA PHE A 272 3.80 -1.74 25.28
C PHE A 272 4.49 -1.92 26.64
N LYS A 273 5.41 -2.88 26.77
CA LYS A 273 6.17 -3.08 28.01
C LYS A 273 7.09 -1.91 28.34
N LEU A 274 7.72 -1.30 27.32
CA LEU A 274 8.57 -0.13 27.46
C LEU A 274 7.78 1.11 27.95
N GLU A 275 6.60 1.36 27.37
CA GLU A 275 5.76 2.52 27.69
C GLU A 275 4.98 2.37 29.02
N THR A 276 4.55 1.16 29.37
CA THR A 276 3.69 0.91 30.54
C THR A 276 4.41 0.31 31.75
N GLY A 277 5.61 -0.23 31.57
CA GLY A 277 6.32 -1.00 32.60
C GLY A 277 5.77 -2.43 32.82
N ALA A 278 4.86 -2.92 31.96
CA ALA A 278 4.31 -4.27 32.07
C ALA A 278 5.40 -5.36 32.06
N GLN A 279 5.31 -6.32 32.98
CA GLN A 279 6.32 -7.38 33.16
C GLN A 279 5.98 -8.68 32.41
N SER A 280 4.71 -8.95 32.17
CA SER A 280 4.20 -10.13 31.45
C SER A 280 3.68 -9.78 30.05
N VAL A 281 3.32 -10.79 29.26
CA VAL A 281 2.44 -10.59 28.10
C VAL A 281 1.01 -10.36 28.62
N PRO A 282 0.25 -9.36 28.13
CA PRO A 282 -1.10 -9.07 28.59
C PRO A 282 -2.13 -10.06 28.03
N SER A 283 -3.19 -10.32 28.80
CA SER A 283 -4.38 -11.05 28.31
C SER A 283 -5.07 -10.26 27.19
N PRO A 284 -5.74 -10.90 26.21
CA PRO A 284 -6.63 -10.22 25.28
C PRO A 284 -7.75 -9.40 25.98
N SER A 285 -8.07 -9.77 27.23
CA SER A 285 -9.03 -9.10 28.12
C SER A 285 -8.41 -8.03 29.04
N ASP A 286 -7.12 -7.71 28.91
CA ASP A 286 -6.44 -6.72 29.75
C ASP A 286 -6.82 -5.29 29.31
N GLU A 287 -7.36 -4.50 30.24
CA GLU A 287 -7.89 -3.15 29.95
C GLU A 287 -6.79 -2.16 29.52
N ALA A 288 -5.59 -2.25 30.10
CA ALA A 288 -4.47 -1.38 29.73
C ALA A 288 -3.96 -1.71 28.34
N TRP A 289 -3.90 -2.99 27.97
CA TRP A 289 -3.56 -3.45 26.63
C TRP A 289 -4.62 -3.13 25.57
N GLN A 290 -5.91 -3.19 25.92
CA GLN A 290 -6.99 -2.74 25.04
C GLN A 290 -6.95 -1.22 24.84
N ALA A 291 -6.76 -0.45 25.90
CA ALA A 291 -6.63 1.01 25.82
C ALA A 291 -5.40 1.42 24.98
N TRP A 292 -4.25 0.79 25.20
CA TRP A 292 -3.01 1.04 24.44
C TRP A 292 -3.19 0.79 22.93
N ARG A 293 -3.75 -0.38 22.56
CA ARG A 293 -4.06 -0.68 21.15
C ARG A 293 -5.10 0.26 20.55
N THR A 294 -6.07 0.71 21.35
CA THR A 294 -7.08 1.68 20.90
C THR A 294 -6.43 3.03 20.59
N ALA A 295 -5.50 3.50 21.44
CA ALA A 295 -4.72 4.72 21.18
C ALA A 295 -3.92 4.61 19.86
N ARG A 296 -3.23 3.49 19.61
CA ARG A 296 -2.51 3.23 18.33
C ARG A 296 -3.39 3.32 17.06
N VAL A 297 -4.71 3.26 17.18
CA VAL A 297 -5.67 3.41 16.06
C VAL A 297 -6.42 4.75 16.11
N THR A 298 -6.44 5.43 17.26
CA THR A 298 -7.13 6.71 17.48
C THR A 298 -6.20 7.91 17.22
N ASP A 299 -4.90 7.74 17.43
CA ASP A 299 -3.87 8.76 17.29
C ASP A 299 -3.26 8.81 15.86
N PHE A 300 -3.87 8.10 14.89
CA PHE A 300 -3.47 8.01 13.48
C PHE A 300 -4.41 8.81 12.56
#